data_AF-A0A1H5S1B5-F1
#
_entry.id   AF-A0A1H5S1B5-F1
#
_cell.length_a   1.000
_cell.length_b   1.000
_cell.length_c   1.000
_cell.angle_alpha   90.00
_cell.angle_beta   90.00
_cell.angle_gamma   90.00
#
_symmetry.space_group_name_H-M   'P 1'
#
loop_
_entity.id
_entity.type
_entity.pdbx_description
1 polymer ?
#
loop_
_entity_poly.entity_id
_entity_poly.type
_entity_poly.pdbx_seq_one_letter_code
_entity_poly.pdbx_strand_id
1 'polypeptide(L)'
;MRRGPYIAEYALSRLGGRRALTKSAGKRKELSTNSAGAEVMNEGDGRKGLWLKAVYAGAGGALRTGAAALLIGGVLLAAGPVRQALADDAVTSGSRQINAGGKSFAVKWVRVDVTDPYLEIVPVTASRGIGYDESFSSMIARTGAVAAVNGTFFNAYEKDASIRYPNGLMLKDGELLHSGENQSLIVDADKTVDIRKLKMSYTITATHGGKDYTFSPWGTNKDYGDSQPDQVVWFTPEYKAAVSKSGTTKVVVRDGVITAITTGSVYVPYDGYVCLIGNSSNNKNNLLPHLHVGDTVKAKLEVTENGQQVQGAELWQSATGVGPKLVTGGKVDIDPARDGFSDPKITKSAAMRSFVGADGQGRLVMGTVNGATMSDLAQIALAMGLTDAMNMDGGASSGLYANGSMLTTPGRALSNALVVKRHATPQVQVAVNGQLSAGFKGFIGGETTMVPMRPLLNAMNAEYKWDNAAHSLTLKKGNVEMVMTVGSYYIRVNGTDHWVPAAPQLLDNYLYVPLRFTAEKIGAEVKWNQSLYRADIVLP
;
A
#
# COMPACT_ATOMS: atom_id res chain seq x y z
N MET A 1 -27.03 18.25 19.78
CA MET A 1 -26.66 17.38 20.92
C MET A 1 -25.23 16.89 20.73
N ARG A 2 -24.42 16.97 21.80
CA ARG A 2 -23.02 16.52 21.88
C ARG A 2 -22.94 15.03 22.30
N ARG A 3 -21.77 14.45 22.02
CA ARG A 3 -21.09 13.24 22.57
C ARG A 3 -21.22 11.93 21.75
N GLY A 4 -20.08 11.46 21.25
CA GLY A 4 -19.80 10.02 21.01
C GLY A 4 -19.31 9.36 22.31
N PRO A 5 -18.40 8.35 22.30
CA PRO A 5 -18.08 7.32 21.31
C PRO A 5 -18.24 5.89 21.91
N TYR A 6 -18.32 4.82 21.09
CA TYR A 6 -17.97 3.46 21.53
C TYR A 6 -17.35 2.64 20.38
N ILE A 7 -16.15 2.18 20.64
CA ILE A 7 -15.41 1.09 19.97
C ILE A 7 -15.64 -0.15 20.87
N ALA A 8 -16.03 -1.28 20.29
CA ALA A 8 -15.59 -2.65 20.62
C ALA A 8 -16.61 -3.71 20.17
N GLU A 9 -16.07 -4.89 19.81
CA GLU A 9 -16.70 -6.20 19.66
C GLU A 9 -17.56 -6.44 18.41
N TYR A 10 -17.05 -7.27 17.48
CA TYR A 10 -17.76 -8.46 17.00
C TYR A 10 -16.78 -9.39 16.27
N ALA A 11 -16.26 -10.37 17.00
CA ALA A 11 -15.71 -11.60 16.46
C ALA A 11 -16.19 -12.77 17.34
N LEU A 12 -16.49 -13.91 16.69
CA LEU A 12 -16.91 -15.21 17.24
C LEU A 12 -18.40 -15.39 17.53
N SER A 13 -19.12 -15.92 16.54
CA SER A 13 -19.61 -17.30 16.63
C SER A 13 -20.22 -17.70 15.28
N ARG A 14 -19.78 -18.84 14.73
CA ARG A 14 -20.61 -19.83 14.00
C ARG A 14 -19.74 -20.90 13.34
N LEU A 15 -19.46 -21.93 14.11
CA LEU A 15 -19.39 -23.31 13.62
C LEU A 15 -20.34 -24.13 14.49
N GLY A 16 -21.25 -24.85 13.84
CA GLY A 16 -22.28 -25.67 14.49
C GLY A 16 -23.39 -26.00 13.49
N GLY A 17 -23.31 -27.17 12.88
CA GLY A 17 -24.10 -27.56 11.72
C GLY A 17 -25.52 -28.09 11.98
N ARG A 18 -26.24 -28.17 10.86
CA ARG A 18 -27.30 -29.13 10.46
C ARG A 18 -28.44 -29.45 11.44
N ARG A 19 -29.66 -29.05 11.07
CA ARG A 19 -30.71 -29.95 10.51
C ARG A 19 -31.93 -29.16 10.03
N ALA A 20 -32.49 -29.63 8.91
CA ALA A 20 -33.73 -29.14 8.30
C ALA A 20 -34.96 -29.59 9.10
N LEU A 21 -36.09 -28.87 8.95
CA LEU A 21 -37.45 -29.42 8.72
C LEU A 21 -38.51 -28.31 8.50
N THR A 22 -39.14 -28.38 7.33
CA THR A 22 -40.57 -28.14 6.99
C THR A 22 -41.31 -26.80 7.22
N LYS A 23 -41.77 -26.26 6.07
CA LYS A 23 -43.05 -25.59 5.72
C LYS A 23 -44.08 -25.35 6.85
N SER A 24 -44.61 -24.12 6.94
CA SER A 24 -46.03 -23.82 6.62
C SER A 24 -46.29 -22.30 6.52
N ALA A 25 -47.32 -21.94 5.75
CA ALA A 25 -47.75 -20.59 5.40
C ALA A 25 -48.75 -20.01 6.43
N GLY A 26 -48.86 -18.67 6.53
CA GLY A 26 -49.95 -18.07 7.30
C GLY A 26 -49.96 -16.55 7.46
N LYS A 27 -50.60 -15.89 6.48
CA LYS A 27 -51.47 -14.69 6.57
C LYS A 27 -50.97 -13.35 7.16
N ARG A 28 -51.15 -12.34 6.29
CA ARG A 28 -51.28 -10.89 6.53
C ARG A 28 -52.23 -10.52 7.67
N LYS A 29 -51.97 -9.37 8.29
CA LYS A 29 -53.00 -8.36 8.58
C LYS A 29 -52.39 -6.96 8.56
N GLU A 30 -52.85 -6.16 7.59
CA GLU A 30 -52.77 -4.71 7.61
C GLU A 30 -53.70 -4.17 8.70
N LEU A 31 -53.28 -3.07 9.33
CA LEU A 31 -54.21 -2.06 9.84
C LEU A 31 -53.58 -0.68 9.61
N SER A 32 -54.15 0.03 8.64
CA SER A 32 -54.09 1.47 8.54
C SER A 32 -55.04 2.11 9.56
N THR A 33 -54.73 3.32 10.02
CA THR A 33 -55.56 4.52 9.78
C THR A 33 -55.01 5.73 10.53
N ASN A 34 -54.96 6.85 9.79
CA ASN A 34 -55.30 8.23 10.16
C ASN A 34 -54.51 8.96 11.26
N SER A 35 -54.31 10.28 11.24
CA SER A 35 -54.25 11.35 10.23
C SER A 35 -54.15 12.67 11.00
N ALA A 36 -53.38 13.62 10.47
CA ALA A 36 -53.59 15.08 10.52
C ALA A 36 -53.26 15.92 11.78
N GLY A 37 -52.71 17.11 11.47
CA GLY A 37 -52.86 18.38 12.20
C GLY A 37 -51.71 18.70 13.17
N ALA A 38 -50.63 19.38 12.75
CA ALA A 38 -50.50 20.84 12.58
C ALA A 38 -50.66 21.63 13.89
N GLU A 39 -49.58 22.25 14.38
CA GLU A 39 -49.54 23.68 14.66
C GLU A 39 -48.12 24.17 14.99
N VAL A 40 -47.80 25.32 14.41
CA VAL A 40 -46.61 26.14 14.62
C VAL A 40 -47.00 27.26 15.56
N MET A 41 -46.22 27.52 16.61
CA MET A 41 -46.16 28.84 17.23
C MET A 41 -44.73 29.19 17.65
N ASN A 42 -44.46 30.49 17.55
CA ASN A 42 -43.19 31.16 17.40
C ASN A 42 -42.79 31.87 18.72
N GLU A 43 -41.59 32.47 18.69
CA GLU A 43 -41.06 33.51 19.59
C GLU A 43 -40.28 33.13 20.86
N GLY A 44 -39.14 33.80 21.05
CA GLY A 44 -38.50 33.95 22.35
C GLY A 44 -36.97 34.11 22.35
N ASP A 45 -36.50 35.32 22.05
CA ASP A 45 -35.11 35.81 22.12
C ASP A 45 -34.47 35.66 23.53
N GLY A 46 -33.13 35.57 23.62
CA GLY A 46 -32.43 35.52 24.92
C GLY A 46 -30.94 35.17 24.88
N ARG A 47 -30.09 36.17 24.65
CA ARG A 47 -28.62 36.14 24.79
C ARG A 47 -28.14 35.69 26.19
N LYS A 48 -27.02 34.95 26.26
CA LYS A 48 -25.78 35.30 27.01
C LYS A 48 -24.74 34.17 26.99
N GLY A 49 -23.49 34.53 26.67
CA GLY A 49 -22.32 33.64 26.69
C GLY A 49 -21.75 33.41 28.09
N LEU A 50 -21.02 32.31 28.25
CA LEU A 50 -20.22 32.03 29.44
C LEU A 50 -18.79 31.63 29.03
N TRP A 51 -17.83 32.38 29.59
CA TRP A 51 -16.41 32.08 29.65
C TRP A 51 -16.12 31.06 30.76
N LEU A 52 -15.24 30.08 30.51
CA LEU A 52 -14.75 29.15 31.52
C LEU A 52 -13.36 29.62 32.02
N LYS A 53 -13.23 29.90 33.32
CA LYS A 53 -11.95 30.06 34.02
C LYS A 53 -11.52 28.72 34.63
N ALA A 54 -10.25 28.36 34.45
CA ALA A 54 -9.57 27.28 35.13
C ALA A 54 -9.10 27.73 36.53
N VAL A 55 -9.15 26.82 37.51
CA VAL A 55 -8.57 27.00 38.84
C VAL A 55 -7.49 25.93 39.02
N TYR A 56 -6.27 26.38 39.32
CA TYR A 56 -5.19 25.59 39.91
C TYR A 56 -5.07 26.00 41.39
N ALA A 57 -4.94 25.03 42.29
CA ALA A 57 -4.53 25.27 43.66
C ALA A 57 -3.51 24.20 44.07
N GLY A 58 -2.37 24.64 44.58
CA GLY A 58 -1.33 23.80 45.18
C GLY A 58 -1.17 24.07 46.67
N ALA A 59 -0.55 23.13 47.36
CA ALA A 59 0.16 23.20 48.65
C ALA A 59 0.84 21.82 48.81
N GLY A 60 2.08 21.62 49.28
CA GLY A 60 2.96 22.40 50.14
C GLY A 60 3.17 21.62 51.45
N GLY A 61 4.33 20.98 51.65
CA GLY A 61 4.70 20.32 52.91
C GLY A 61 6.04 19.58 52.85
N ALA A 62 6.98 19.97 53.72
CA ALA A 62 8.40 19.58 53.72
C ALA A 62 8.77 18.61 54.85
N LEU A 63 9.85 17.81 54.67
CA LEU A 63 10.72 17.34 55.77
C LEU A 63 12.16 17.08 55.30
N ARG A 64 13.10 17.53 56.14
CA ARG A 64 14.58 17.43 56.13
C ARG A 64 15.03 15.97 56.43
N THR A 65 16.23 15.43 56.21
CA THR A 65 17.64 15.89 56.08
C THR A 65 18.48 14.67 55.65
N GLY A 66 19.62 14.86 54.97
CA GLY A 66 20.65 13.82 54.84
C GLY A 66 21.60 14.06 53.66
N ALA A 67 22.72 14.74 53.93
CA ALA A 67 23.79 14.98 52.96
C ALA A 67 24.83 13.85 53.00
N ALA A 68 25.20 13.32 51.83
CA ALA A 68 26.51 12.72 51.58
C ALA A 68 26.83 12.91 50.10
N ALA A 69 27.84 13.74 49.83
CA ALA A 69 28.36 14.01 48.50
C ALA A 69 29.33 12.90 48.07
N LEU A 70 29.28 12.49 46.80
CA LEU A 70 30.44 11.93 46.11
C LEU A 70 30.33 12.16 44.59
N LEU A 71 31.42 12.73 44.08
CA LEU A 71 31.65 13.28 42.75
C LEU A 71 31.60 12.24 41.63
N ILE A 72 30.90 12.55 40.52
CA ILE A 72 31.30 12.14 39.17
C ILE A 72 31.07 13.32 38.22
N GLY A 73 32.10 13.61 37.41
CA GLY A 73 32.29 14.85 36.66
C GLY A 73 31.17 15.21 35.70
N GLY A 74 30.81 16.50 35.72
CA GLY A 74 29.94 17.11 34.73
C GLY A 74 30.69 17.35 33.42
N VAL A 75 30.29 16.63 32.38
CA VAL A 75 30.21 17.23 31.04
C VAL A 75 28.78 17.72 30.90
N LEU A 76 28.60 19.04 30.96
CA LEU A 76 27.30 19.68 30.81
C LEU A 76 26.71 19.32 29.44
N LEU A 77 25.56 18.64 29.48
CA LEU A 77 24.56 18.64 28.42
C LEU A 77 24.09 20.09 28.21
N ALA A 78 24.64 20.76 27.20
CA ALA A 78 24.00 21.91 26.58
C ALA A 78 22.81 21.40 25.74
N ALA A 79 21.71 21.03 26.40
CA ALA A 79 20.45 20.72 25.76
C ALA A 79 19.57 21.98 25.73
N GLY A 80 19.68 22.75 24.64
CA GLY A 80 18.74 23.78 24.23
C GLY A 80 19.42 25.11 23.81
N PRO A 81 19.02 25.78 22.71
CA PRO A 81 18.10 25.43 21.63
C PRO A 81 18.82 25.39 20.27
N VAL A 82 19.12 24.19 19.75
CA VAL A 82 19.46 23.98 18.33
C VAL A 82 18.67 22.78 17.82
N ARG A 83 17.34 22.91 17.80
CA ARG A 83 16.42 21.99 17.09
C ARG A 83 15.30 22.77 16.39
N GLN A 84 15.61 23.97 15.97
CA GLN A 84 14.67 24.82 15.24
C GLN A 84 15.42 25.57 14.13
N ALA A 85 16.19 24.81 13.34
CA ALA A 85 16.73 25.26 12.08
C ALA A 85 16.95 24.00 11.21
N LEU A 86 16.16 23.92 10.13
CA LEU A 86 16.26 22.96 9.01
C LEU A 86 15.77 21.53 9.26
N ALA A 87 14.46 21.37 9.50
CA ALA A 87 13.75 20.27 8.86
C ALA A 87 12.84 20.93 7.82
N ASP A 88 13.23 20.91 6.54
CA ASP A 88 12.25 21.12 5.48
C ASP A 88 11.15 20.09 5.74
N ASP A 89 9.88 20.53 5.82
CA ASP A 89 8.77 19.60 5.98
C ASP A 89 8.88 18.57 4.84
N ALA A 90 9.04 17.28 5.18
CA ALA A 90 9.24 16.22 4.20
C ALA A 90 8.13 16.16 3.15
N VAL A 91 7.00 16.81 3.41
CA VAL A 91 5.98 17.13 2.43
C VAL A 91 5.78 18.65 2.39
N THR A 92 6.23 19.30 1.31
CA THR A 92 5.92 20.71 1.02
C THR A 92 4.92 20.82 -0.13
N SER A 93 4.14 21.89 -0.16
CA SER A 93 3.20 22.15 -1.25
C SER A 93 3.05 23.63 -1.53
N GLY A 94 2.53 23.96 -2.71
CA GLY A 94 2.26 25.34 -3.07
C GLY A 94 1.62 25.51 -4.44
N SER A 95 1.52 26.77 -4.85
CA SER A 95 1.06 27.18 -6.18
C SER A 95 2.00 28.24 -6.71
N ARG A 96 2.38 28.15 -7.99
CA ARG A 96 3.21 29.17 -8.66
C ARG A 96 2.76 29.40 -10.10
N GLN A 97 2.91 30.63 -10.57
CA GLN A 97 2.81 30.94 -12.00
C GLN A 97 4.07 30.46 -12.72
N ILE A 98 3.90 29.72 -13.81
CA ILE A 98 4.99 29.22 -14.64
C ILE A 98 4.72 29.62 -16.08
N ASN A 99 5.69 30.28 -16.70
CA ASN A 99 5.64 30.60 -18.12
C ASN A 99 6.17 29.40 -18.92
N ALA A 100 5.32 28.85 -19.78
CA ALA A 100 5.63 27.71 -20.64
C ALA A 100 4.90 27.85 -21.97
N GLY A 101 5.56 27.55 -23.09
CA GLY A 101 4.90 27.63 -24.41
C GLY A 101 4.31 29.01 -24.76
N GLY A 102 4.87 30.10 -24.22
CA GLY A 102 4.35 31.45 -24.40
C GLY A 102 3.09 31.79 -23.59
N LYS A 103 2.68 30.92 -22.66
CA LYS A 103 1.51 31.11 -21.77
C LYS A 103 1.94 31.08 -20.30
N SER A 104 1.15 31.69 -19.42
CA SER A 104 1.32 31.60 -17.96
C SER A 104 0.33 30.60 -17.38
N PHE A 105 0.83 29.66 -16.57
CA PHE A 105 0.05 28.62 -15.93
C PHE A 105 0.13 28.70 -14.41
N ALA A 106 -1.03 28.66 -13.75
CA ALA A 106 -1.11 28.45 -12.31
C ALA A 106 -0.89 26.96 -12.00
N VAL A 107 0.33 26.60 -11.59
CA VAL A 107 0.71 25.21 -11.30
C VAL A 107 0.68 24.96 -9.81
N LYS A 108 -0.17 24.03 -9.39
CA LYS A 108 -0.21 23.51 -8.00
C LYS A 108 0.69 22.30 -7.90
N TRP A 109 1.49 22.24 -6.84
CA TRP A 109 2.50 21.20 -6.69
C TRP A 109 2.63 20.73 -5.24
N VAL A 110 3.12 19.52 -5.09
CA VAL A 110 3.54 18.88 -3.85
C VAL A 110 4.92 18.28 -4.08
N ARG A 111 5.86 18.50 -3.16
CA ARG A 111 7.18 17.86 -3.14
C ARG A 111 7.28 16.98 -1.91
N VAL A 112 7.86 15.80 -2.09
CA VAL A 112 7.94 14.76 -1.08
C VAL A 112 9.38 14.26 -1.02
N ASP A 113 9.99 14.36 0.15
CA ASP A 113 11.23 13.67 0.46
C ASP A 113 10.95 12.18 0.63
N VAL A 114 11.32 11.39 -0.36
CA VAL A 114 11.09 9.94 -0.37
C VAL A 114 12.02 9.20 0.60
N THR A 115 13.04 9.88 1.14
CA THR A 115 13.97 9.34 2.13
C THR A 115 13.46 9.47 3.56
N ASP A 116 12.40 10.26 3.80
CA ASP A 116 11.79 10.36 5.14
C ASP A 116 11.22 8.97 5.54
N PRO A 117 11.71 8.38 6.64
CA PRO A 117 11.36 7.03 7.04
C PRO A 117 9.93 6.93 7.60
N TYR A 118 9.26 8.04 7.91
CA TYR A 118 7.85 8.06 8.29
C TYR A 118 6.93 8.01 7.07
N LEU A 119 7.44 8.25 5.86
CA LEU A 119 6.63 8.34 4.65
C LEU A 119 6.62 7.03 3.87
N GLU A 120 5.43 6.67 3.38
CA GLU A 120 5.23 5.56 2.47
C GLU A 120 4.48 6.01 1.21
N ILE A 121 5.14 5.93 0.06
CA ILE A 121 4.58 6.23 -1.25
C ILE A 121 4.05 4.93 -1.85
N VAL A 122 2.75 4.82 -2.09
CA VAL A 122 2.13 3.62 -2.65
C VAL A 122 0.90 3.94 -3.50
N PRO A 123 0.62 3.17 -4.56
CA PRO A 123 -0.69 3.20 -5.20
C PRO A 123 -1.74 2.60 -4.26
N VAL A 124 -2.95 3.14 -4.32
CA VAL A 124 -4.13 2.61 -3.62
C VAL A 124 -5.30 2.49 -4.58
N THR A 125 -6.07 1.41 -4.45
CA THR A 125 -7.31 1.18 -5.21
C THR A 125 -8.52 1.78 -4.48
N ALA A 126 -9.68 1.81 -5.11
CA ALA A 126 -10.95 2.06 -4.41
C ALA A 126 -11.11 1.08 -3.23
N SER A 127 -11.81 1.51 -2.18
CA SER A 127 -12.02 0.72 -0.95
C SER A 127 -12.65 -0.66 -1.22
N ARG A 128 -13.53 -0.74 -2.23
CA ARG A 128 -14.17 -1.97 -2.74
C ARG A 128 -13.28 -2.83 -3.64
N GLY A 129 -12.04 -2.41 -3.90
CA GLY A 129 -11.06 -3.14 -4.71
C GLY A 129 -11.02 -2.73 -6.17
N ILE A 130 -10.26 -3.50 -6.95
CA ILE A 130 -10.15 -3.33 -8.41
C ILE A 130 -11.53 -3.50 -9.06
N GLY A 131 -11.85 -2.64 -10.03
CA GLY A 131 -13.14 -2.63 -10.73
C GLY A 131 -14.15 -1.63 -10.18
N TYR A 132 -13.83 -0.96 -9.07
CA TYR A 132 -14.69 0.06 -8.45
C TYR A 132 -14.02 1.43 -8.44
N ASP A 133 -14.81 2.47 -8.19
CA ASP A 133 -14.35 3.81 -7.89
C ASP A 133 -14.77 4.29 -6.49
N GLU A 134 -14.03 5.26 -5.97
CA GLU A 134 -14.20 5.86 -4.65
C GLU A 134 -13.88 7.36 -4.73
N SER A 135 -14.47 8.18 -3.85
CA SER A 135 -14.10 9.60 -3.79
C SER A 135 -12.67 9.78 -3.33
N PHE A 136 -11.95 10.75 -3.93
CA PHE A 136 -10.56 11.01 -3.58
C PHE A 136 -10.37 11.37 -2.10
N SER A 137 -11.29 12.13 -1.51
CA SER A 137 -11.29 12.44 -0.08
C SER A 137 -11.43 11.19 0.81
N SER A 138 -12.22 10.19 0.39
CA SER A 138 -12.36 8.92 1.13
C SER A 138 -11.06 8.11 1.07
N MET A 139 -10.40 8.05 -0.10
CA MET A 139 -9.08 7.44 -0.24
C MET A 139 -8.04 8.10 0.68
N ILE A 140 -8.00 9.44 0.73
CA ILE A 140 -7.10 10.21 1.60
C ILE A 140 -7.38 9.87 3.08
N ALA A 141 -8.64 9.94 3.50
CA ALA A 141 -9.03 9.72 4.89
C ALA A 141 -8.69 8.30 5.37
N ARG A 142 -9.04 7.27 4.59
CA ARG A 142 -8.82 5.87 4.99
C ARG A 142 -7.36 5.43 4.98
N THR A 143 -6.49 6.17 4.29
CA THR A 143 -5.07 5.83 4.15
C THR A 143 -4.17 6.62 5.08
N GLY A 144 -4.68 7.66 5.75
CA GLY A 144 -3.85 8.58 6.53
C GLY A 144 -2.86 9.34 5.64
N ALA A 145 -3.23 9.62 4.39
CA ALA A 145 -2.36 10.28 3.45
C ALA A 145 -2.06 11.73 3.89
N VAL A 146 -0.79 12.11 3.83
CA VAL A 146 -0.33 13.50 4.01
C VAL A 146 -0.13 14.21 2.68
N ALA A 147 0.01 13.46 1.59
CA ALA A 147 -0.09 13.95 0.23
C ALA A 147 -0.72 12.91 -0.69
N ALA A 148 -1.37 13.34 -1.76
CA ALA A 148 -1.90 12.43 -2.76
C ALA A 148 -2.08 13.12 -4.12
N VAL A 149 -1.98 12.33 -5.19
CA VAL A 149 -2.38 12.70 -6.55
C VAL A 149 -3.26 11.58 -7.11
N ASN A 150 -4.15 11.89 -8.06
CA ASN A 150 -4.88 10.84 -8.75
C ASN A 150 -3.93 9.85 -9.45
N GLY A 151 -4.41 8.63 -9.71
CA GLY A 151 -3.59 7.54 -10.21
C GLY A 151 -3.67 7.34 -11.73
N THR A 152 -3.76 6.08 -12.12
CA THR A 152 -3.81 5.61 -13.50
C THR A 152 -5.11 5.97 -14.20
N PHE A 153 -5.14 5.81 -15.54
CA PHE A 153 -6.41 5.79 -16.27
C PHE A 153 -7.30 4.65 -15.76
N PHE A 154 -8.59 4.69 -16.09
CA PHE A 154 -9.51 3.61 -15.79
C PHE A 154 -10.78 3.72 -16.66
N ASN A 155 -11.61 2.66 -16.65
CA ASN A 155 -12.88 2.60 -17.36
C ASN A 155 -13.96 3.50 -16.71
N ALA A 156 -13.68 4.80 -16.60
CA ALA A 156 -14.46 5.74 -15.80
C ALA A 156 -15.88 6.00 -16.29
N TYR A 157 -16.16 5.70 -17.56
CA TYR A 157 -17.47 5.90 -18.19
C TYR A 157 -18.25 4.59 -18.31
N GLU A 158 -17.74 3.50 -17.74
CA GLU A 158 -18.45 2.23 -17.70
C GLU A 158 -19.73 2.37 -16.87
N LYS A 159 -20.85 1.92 -17.45
CA LYS A 159 -22.18 2.02 -16.85
C LYS A 159 -22.29 1.09 -15.66
N ASP A 160 -21.72 -0.10 -15.78
CA ASP A 160 -21.60 -1.02 -14.67
C ASP A 160 -20.45 -0.56 -13.75
N ALA A 161 -20.82 -0.08 -12.57
CA ALA A 161 -19.89 0.44 -11.58
C ALA A 161 -18.99 -0.63 -10.95
N SER A 162 -19.18 -1.92 -11.27
CA SER A 162 -18.34 -3.04 -10.81
C SER A 162 -17.21 -3.42 -11.77
N ILE A 163 -17.14 -2.80 -12.95
CA ILE A 163 -16.13 -3.07 -13.97
C ILE A 163 -15.39 -1.79 -14.42
N ARG A 164 -15.24 -0.83 -13.51
CA ARG A 164 -14.42 0.39 -13.66
C ARG A 164 -12.93 0.12 -13.42
N TYR A 165 -12.39 -0.88 -14.11
CA TYR A 165 -11.03 -1.35 -13.93
C TYR A 165 -9.98 -0.26 -14.22
N PRO A 166 -8.86 -0.22 -13.47
CA PRO A 166 -7.69 0.56 -13.84
C PRO A 166 -7.18 0.20 -15.24
N ASN A 167 -6.54 1.18 -15.88
CA ASN A 167 -5.83 1.03 -17.14
C ASN A 167 -4.44 1.63 -16.99
N GLY A 168 -3.62 0.96 -16.19
CA GLY A 168 -2.23 1.28 -15.98
C GLY A 168 -1.61 0.31 -15.00
N LEU A 169 -0.30 0.09 -15.12
CA LEU A 169 0.48 -0.71 -14.16
C LEU A 169 0.29 -0.21 -12.72
N MET A 170 0.13 -1.11 -11.76
CA MET A 170 0.22 -0.79 -10.33
C MET A 170 0.98 -1.90 -9.59
N LEU A 171 2.04 -1.52 -8.88
CA LEU A 171 2.81 -2.39 -7.98
C LEU A 171 2.94 -1.73 -6.62
N LYS A 172 2.81 -2.52 -5.55
CA LYS A 172 2.99 -2.09 -4.17
C LYS A 172 3.81 -3.14 -3.43
N ASP A 173 4.89 -2.72 -2.80
CA ASP A 173 5.75 -3.55 -1.96
C ASP A 173 6.21 -4.86 -2.66
N GLY A 174 6.60 -4.76 -3.93
CA GLY A 174 7.01 -5.88 -4.76
C GLY A 174 5.87 -6.74 -5.34
N GLU A 175 4.62 -6.48 -4.98
CA GLU A 175 3.46 -7.23 -5.45
C GLU A 175 2.70 -6.47 -6.54
N LEU A 176 2.41 -7.16 -7.64
CA LEU A 176 1.71 -6.59 -8.78
C LEU A 176 0.20 -6.55 -8.49
N LEU A 177 -0.32 -5.35 -8.27
CA LEU A 177 -1.75 -5.12 -8.04
C LEU A 177 -2.54 -5.13 -9.35
N HIS A 178 -1.93 -4.69 -10.44
CA HIS A 178 -2.58 -4.63 -11.75
C HIS A 178 -1.54 -4.61 -12.87
N SER A 179 -1.67 -5.52 -13.83
CA SER A 179 -0.72 -5.61 -14.94
C SER A 179 -0.88 -4.49 -15.95
N GLY A 180 0.19 -4.13 -16.65
CA GLY A 180 0.19 -3.07 -17.64
C GLY A 180 1.53 -2.95 -18.35
N GLU A 181 1.53 -2.18 -19.44
CA GLU A 181 2.73 -1.73 -20.14
C GLU A 181 2.65 -0.21 -20.29
N ASN A 182 3.44 0.53 -19.50
CA ASN A 182 3.31 1.98 -19.37
C ASN A 182 4.64 2.65 -19.04
N GLN A 183 4.74 3.95 -19.33
CA GLN A 183 5.64 4.81 -18.58
C GLN A 183 5.22 4.80 -17.11
N SER A 184 6.15 4.47 -16.22
CA SER A 184 5.85 4.12 -14.84
C SER A 184 6.78 4.82 -13.87
N LEU A 185 6.19 5.58 -12.95
CA LEU A 185 6.89 6.14 -11.79
C LEU A 185 7.18 5.00 -10.81
N ILE A 186 8.44 4.88 -10.40
CA ILE A 186 8.95 3.88 -9.47
C ILE A 186 9.49 4.61 -8.24
N VAL A 187 9.18 4.08 -7.06
CA VAL A 187 9.97 4.33 -5.85
C VAL A 187 10.57 3.00 -5.44
N ASP A 188 11.88 2.88 -5.55
CA ASP A 188 12.59 1.65 -5.26
C ASP A 188 12.97 1.54 -3.77
N ALA A 189 13.67 0.46 -3.41
CA ALA A 189 14.14 0.29 -2.05
C ALA A 189 15.26 1.25 -1.67
N ASP A 190 16.04 1.75 -2.62
CA ASP A 190 17.11 2.73 -2.34
C ASP A 190 16.57 4.17 -2.24
N LYS A 191 15.24 4.30 -2.13
CA LYS A 191 14.53 5.58 -1.99
C LYS A 191 14.81 6.50 -3.16
N THR A 192 14.98 5.94 -4.36
CA THR A 192 15.10 6.71 -5.59
C THR A 192 13.75 6.83 -6.27
N VAL A 193 13.58 7.92 -7.03
CA VAL A 193 12.41 8.15 -7.88
C VAL A 193 12.85 8.03 -9.32
N ASP A 194 12.28 7.07 -10.04
CA ASP A 194 12.62 6.81 -11.43
C ASP A 194 11.35 6.73 -12.29
N ILE A 195 11.47 6.99 -13.59
CA ILE A 195 10.36 6.82 -14.55
C ILE A 195 10.85 6.04 -15.76
N ARG A 196 10.32 4.82 -15.91
CA ARG A 196 10.72 3.86 -16.95
C ARG A 196 9.53 3.28 -17.69
N LYS A 197 9.72 2.88 -18.95
CA LYS A 197 8.67 2.18 -19.72
C LYS A 197 8.71 0.70 -19.40
N LEU A 198 7.77 0.23 -18.59
CA LEU A 198 7.76 -1.12 -18.06
C LEU A 198 6.52 -1.88 -18.45
N LYS A 199 6.70 -3.18 -18.71
CA LYS A 199 5.64 -4.17 -18.74
C LYS A 199 5.81 -5.12 -17.56
N MET A 200 4.76 -5.31 -16.76
CA MET A 200 4.76 -6.32 -15.68
C MET A 200 3.65 -7.35 -15.85
N SER A 201 4.00 -8.60 -15.55
CA SER A 201 3.11 -9.76 -15.57
C SER A 201 3.56 -10.79 -14.54
N TYR A 202 2.78 -11.85 -14.35
CA TYR A 202 3.22 -13.04 -13.62
C TYR A 202 3.50 -14.19 -14.58
N THR A 203 4.49 -15.01 -14.24
CA THR A 203 4.61 -16.39 -14.71
C THR A 203 4.28 -17.31 -13.54
N ILE A 204 3.43 -18.31 -13.77
CA ILE A 204 2.93 -19.24 -12.76
C ILE A 204 3.49 -20.62 -13.06
N THR A 205 4.09 -21.23 -12.05
CA THR A 205 4.55 -22.63 -12.09
C THR A 205 3.78 -23.44 -11.06
N ALA A 206 3.01 -24.43 -11.52
CA ALA A 206 2.38 -25.43 -10.69
C ALA A 206 3.20 -26.73 -10.74
N THR A 207 3.47 -27.33 -9.58
CA THR A 207 4.27 -28.56 -9.47
C THR A 207 3.40 -29.70 -8.95
N HIS A 208 3.26 -30.76 -9.75
CA HIS A 208 2.54 -31.98 -9.40
C HIS A 208 3.48 -33.19 -9.41
N GLY A 209 3.62 -33.88 -8.28
CA GLY A 209 4.48 -35.08 -8.19
C GLY A 209 5.93 -34.82 -8.64
N GLY A 210 6.45 -33.62 -8.40
CA GLY A 210 7.80 -33.19 -8.81
C GLY A 210 7.94 -32.75 -10.27
N LYS A 211 6.84 -32.66 -11.03
CA LYS A 211 6.83 -32.15 -12.41
C LYS A 211 6.23 -30.75 -12.46
N ASP A 212 6.97 -29.84 -13.09
CA ASP A 212 6.54 -28.46 -13.25
C ASP A 212 5.72 -28.26 -14.52
N TYR A 213 4.62 -27.52 -14.40
CA TYR A 213 3.88 -26.95 -15.51
C TYR A 213 3.84 -25.44 -15.36
N THR A 214 4.34 -24.73 -16.37
CA THR A 214 4.50 -23.27 -16.34
C THR A 214 3.63 -22.60 -17.40
N PHE A 215 2.92 -21.54 -17.01
CA PHE A 215 2.08 -20.74 -17.89
C PHE A 215 2.11 -19.26 -17.48
N SER A 216 1.74 -18.38 -18.41
CA SER A 216 1.64 -16.94 -18.14
C SER A 216 0.18 -16.48 -18.30
N PRO A 217 -0.48 -16.01 -17.23
CA PRO A 217 -1.75 -15.32 -17.32
C PRO A 217 -1.67 -14.13 -18.28
N TRP A 218 -2.77 -13.82 -18.95
CA TRP A 218 -2.86 -12.66 -19.86
C TRP A 218 -2.71 -11.35 -19.11
N GLY A 219 -3.18 -11.31 -17.86
CA GLY A 219 -3.04 -10.17 -16.99
C GLY A 219 -3.37 -10.46 -15.53
N THR A 220 -3.13 -9.45 -14.70
CA THR A 220 -3.38 -9.48 -13.26
C THR A 220 -4.44 -8.45 -12.91
N ASN A 221 -5.50 -8.91 -12.23
CA ASN A 221 -6.69 -8.11 -11.92
C ASN A 221 -7.25 -7.35 -13.13
N LYS A 222 -7.34 -8.00 -14.29
CA LYS A 222 -7.85 -7.44 -15.55
C LYS A 222 -9.25 -7.94 -15.87
N ASP A 223 -9.99 -7.14 -16.63
CA ASP A 223 -11.19 -7.59 -17.33
C ASP A 223 -10.98 -7.56 -18.84
N TYR A 224 -11.24 -8.69 -19.49
CA TYR A 224 -11.17 -8.86 -20.95
C TYR A 224 -12.56 -9.01 -21.59
N GLY A 225 -13.64 -8.83 -20.81
CA GLY A 225 -15.01 -8.97 -21.28
C GLY A 225 -15.41 -10.44 -21.52
N ASP A 226 -16.72 -10.67 -21.68
CA ASP A 226 -17.31 -12.02 -21.73
C ASP A 226 -17.06 -12.76 -23.05
N SER A 227 -16.62 -12.05 -24.09
CA SER A 227 -16.38 -12.61 -25.43
C SER A 227 -15.04 -13.35 -25.58
N GLN A 228 -14.23 -13.44 -24.52
CA GLN A 228 -12.87 -14.02 -24.57
C GLN A 228 -12.81 -15.39 -23.88
N PRO A 229 -13.20 -16.50 -24.55
CA PRO A 229 -13.30 -17.81 -23.91
C PRO A 229 -11.95 -18.43 -23.51
N ASP A 230 -10.83 -17.93 -24.05
CA ASP A 230 -9.47 -18.40 -23.74
C ASP A 230 -8.81 -17.65 -22.57
N GLN A 231 -9.47 -16.63 -22.01
CA GLN A 231 -8.83 -15.72 -21.06
C GLN A 231 -8.27 -16.45 -19.83
N VAL A 232 -7.05 -16.10 -19.45
CA VAL A 232 -6.42 -16.55 -18.19
C VAL A 232 -6.04 -15.30 -17.39
N VAL A 233 -6.63 -15.11 -16.22
CA VAL A 233 -6.44 -13.91 -15.41
C VAL A 233 -6.06 -14.30 -13.98
N TRP A 234 -4.98 -13.69 -13.49
CA TRP A 234 -4.52 -13.85 -12.12
C TRP A 234 -5.16 -12.79 -11.22
N PHE A 235 -5.92 -13.20 -10.22
CA PHE A 235 -6.53 -12.30 -9.26
C PHE A 235 -5.79 -12.31 -7.93
N THR A 236 -5.48 -11.11 -7.42
CA THR A 236 -4.85 -10.88 -6.11
C THR A 236 -5.89 -10.42 -5.08
N PRO A 237 -5.57 -10.41 -3.77
CA PRO A 237 -6.48 -9.96 -2.72
C PRO A 237 -7.04 -8.54 -2.95
N GLU A 238 -6.32 -7.67 -3.68
CA GLU A 238 -6.75 -6.31 -4.04
C GLU A 238 -7.98 -6.26 -4.94
N TYR A 239 -8.35 -7.38 -5.56
CA TYR A 239 -9.62 -7.47 -6.30
C TYR A 239 -10.83 -7.26 -5.38
N LYS A 240 -10.79 -7.78 -4.14
CA LYS A 240 -11.81 -7.63 -3.08
C LYS A 240 -13.26 -7.93 -3.47
N ALA A 241 -13.48 -8.55 -4.63
CA ALA A 241 -14.77 -9.01 -5.11
C ALA A 241 -14.72 -10.51 -5.42
N ALA A 242 -15.89 -11.11 -5.62
CA ALA A 242 -15.96 -12.50 -6.02
C ALA A 242 -15.60 -12.63 -7.51
N VAL A 243 -14.72 -13.57 -7.83
CA VAL A 243 -14.40 -13.98 -9.19
C VAL A 243 -15.50 -14.93 -9.66
N SER A 244 -16.49 -14.38 -10.38
CA SER A 244 -17.78 -15.05 -10.62
C SER A 244 -18.10 -15.33 -12.09
N LYS A 245 -17.18 -15.07 -13.02
CA LYS A 245 -17.44 -15.19 -14.46
C LYS A 245 -17.92 -16.59 -14.87
N SER A 246 -19.02 -16.66 -15.61
CA SER A 246 -19.56 -17.90 -16.17
C SER A 246 -18.66 -18.42 -17.29
N GLY A 247 -18.75 -19.72 -17.61
CA GLY A 247 -17.90 -20.31 -18.65
C GLY A 247 -16.40 -20.33 -18.31
N THR A 248 -16.04 -20.19 -17.03
CA THR A 248 -14.66 -20.22 -16.54
C THR A 248 -14.50 -21.19 -15.37
N THR A 249 -13.29 -21.71 -15.22
CA THR A 249 -12.80 -22.45 -14.05
C THR A 249 -11.93 -21.52 -13.19
N LYS A 250 -12.09 -21.57 -11.87
CA LYS A 250 -11.33 -20.81 -10.89
C LYS A 250 -10.45 -21.79 -10.11
N VAL A 251 -9.15 -21.57 -10.17
CA VAL A 251 -8.14 -22.32 -9.43
C VAL A 251 -7.74 -21.47 -8.21
N VAL A 252 -8.04 -21.96 -7.02
CA VAL A 252 -7.86 -21.25 -5.75
C VAL A 252 -6.55 -21.69 -5.12
N VAL A 253 -5.62 -20.75 -4.98
CA VAL A 253 -4.31 -20.97 -4.37
C VAL A 253 -4.32 -20.34 -2.98
N ARG A 254 -3.92 -21.09 -1.95
CA ARG A 254 -3.70 -20.58 -0.57
C ARG A 254 -2.35 -21.06 -0.08
N ASP A 255 -1.56 -20.17 0.51
CA ASP A 255 -0.20 -20.47 0.99
C ASP A 255 0.66 -21.22 -0.04
N GLY A 256 0.52 -20.85 -1.32
CA GLY A 256 1.25 -21.49 -2.41
C GLY A 256 0.80 -22.91 -2.75
N VAL A 257 -0.42 -23.33 -2.40
CA VAL A 257 -0.98 -24.64 -2.76
C VAL A 257 -2.35 -24.49 -3.41
N ILE A 258 -2.63 -25.24 -4.48
CA ILE A 258 -3.98 -25.32 -5.06
C ILE A 258 -4.89 -26.06 -4.07
N THR A 259 -5.84 -25.33 -3.48
CA THR A 259 -6.80 -25.87 -2.51
C THR A 259 -8.15 -26.23 -3.12
N ALA A 260 -8.51 -25.63 -4.26
CA ALA A 260 -9.75 -25.90 -4.95
C ALA A 260 -9.67 -25.56 -6.44
N ILE A 261 -10.40 -26.31 -7.26
CA ILE A 261 -10.66 -26.02 -8.66
C ILE A 261 -12.17 -26.08 -8.86
N THR A 262 -12.79 -24.98 -9.28
CA THR A 262 -14.26 -24.86 -9.28
C THR A 262 -14.80 -23.97 -10.39
N THR A 263 -16.01 -24.23 -10.85
CA THR A 263 -16.75 -23.33 -11.75
C THR A 263 -17.59 -22.30 -10.99
N GLY A 264 -17.75 -22.47 -9.67
CA GLY A 264 -18.48 -21.55 -8.80
C GLY A 264 -17.77 -20.22 -8.55
N SER A 265 -18.49 -19.25 -7.99
CA SER A 265 -17.94 -17.96 -7.61
C SER A 265 -17.03 -18.09 -6.38
N VAL A 266 -15.88 -17.41 -6.39
CA VAL A 266 -14.89 -17.48 -5.30
C VAL A 266 -14.32 -16.10 -4.99
N TYR A 267 -14.23 -15.73 -3.72
CA TYR A 267 -13.44 -14.58 -3.28
C TYR A 267 -11.96 -14.93 -3.25
N VAL A 268 -11.11 -14.00 -3.67
CA VAL A 268 -9.66 -14.17 -3.55
C VAL A 268 -9.31 -14.28 -2.06
N PRO A 269 -8.65 -15.36 -1.63
CA PRO A 269 -8.28 -15.52 -0.23
C PRO A 269 -7.17 -14.52 0.14
N TYR A 270 -7.15 -14.05 1.40
CA TYR A 270 -6.16 -13.06 1.84
C TYR A 270 -4.71 -13.59 1.84
N ASP A 271 -4.56 -14.91 1.93
CA ASP A 271 -3.31 -15.67 1.97
C ASP A 271 -3.00 -16.32 0.61
N GLY A 272 -3.59 -15.82 -0.48
CA GLY A 272 -3.30 -16.37 -1.80
C GLY A 272 -4.01 -15.68 -2.95
N TYR A 273 -4.38 -16.47 -3.94
CA TYR A 273 -4.72 -15.99 -5.29
C TYR A 273 -5.83 -16.83 -5.91
N VAL A 274 -6.46 -16.29 -6.95
CA VAL A 274 -7.38 -17.04 -7.81
C VAL A 274 -6.94 -16.89 -9.26
N CYS A 275 -6.66 -18.00 -9.93
CA CYS A 275 -6.50 -18.00 -11.38
C CYS A 275 -7.84 -18.31 -12.04
N LEU A 276 -8.40 -17.34 -12.75
CA LEU A 276 -9.54 -17.55 -13.63
C LEU A 276 -9.03 -18.06 -14.97
N ILE A 277 -9.60 -19.17 -15.44
CA ILE A 277 -9.26 -19.82 -16.70
C ILE A 277 -10.55 -20.01 -17.50
N GLY A 278 -10.61 -19.45 -18.71
CA GLY A 278 -11.73 -19.64 -19.61
C GLY A 278 -11.85 -21.09 -20.09
N ASN A 279 -13.08 -21.60 -20.19
CA ASN A 279 -13.35 -23.02 -20.51
C ASN A 279 -13.38 -23.31 -22.02
N SER A 280 -12.49 -22.68 -22.78
CA SER A 280 -12.30 -22.99 -24.19
C SER A 280 -11.72 -24.38 -24.42
N SER A 281 -11.80 -24.85 -25.67
CA SER A 281 -11.18 -26.12 -26.07
C SER A 281 -9.66 -26.09 -25.85
N ASN A 282 -9.01 -24.95 -26.09
CA ASN A 282 -7.57 -24.81 -25.89
C ASN A 282 -7.18 -25.01 -24.42
N ASN A 283 -7.80 -24.26 -23.49
CA ASN A 283 -7.47 -24.36 -22.07
C ASN A 283 -7.85 -25.72 -21.46
N LYS A 284 -8.97 -26.32 -21.89
CA LYS A 284 -9.38 -27.67 -21.46
C LYS A 284 -8.40 -28.76 -21.87
N ASN A 285 -7.71 -28.59 -22.99
CA ASN A 285 -6.79 -29.59 -23.51
C ASN A 285 -5.35 -29.35 -23.07
N ASN A 286 -4.95 -28.09 -22.89
CA ASN A 286 -3.53 -27.72 -22.79
C ASN A 286 -3.15 -27.08 -21.45
N LEU A 287 -4.09 -26.62 -20.62
CA LEU A 287 -3.82 -25.90 -19.37
C LEU A 287 -4.43 -26.61 -18.15
N LEU A 288 -5.76 -26.75 -18.13
CA LEU A 288 -6.49 -27.34 -17.00
C LEU A 288 -6.05 -28.76 -16.63
N PRO A 289 -5.70 -29.67 -17.56
CA PRO A 289 -5.25 -31.03 -17.22
C PRO A 289 -3.94 -31.08 -16.42
N HIS A 290 -3.19 -29.98 -16.34
CA HIS A 290 -1.93 -29.90 -15.62
C HIS A 290 -2.07 -29.33 -14.21
N LEU A 291 -3.28 -28.93 -13.80
CA LEU A 291 -3.55 -28.32 -12.50
C LEU A 291 -4.40 -29.25 -11.64
N HIS A 292 -3.91 -29.58 -10.45
CA HIS A 292 -4.58 -30.48 -9.51
C HIS A 292 -4.63 -29.85 -8.13
N VAL A 293 -5.67 -30.19 -7.36
CA VAL A 293 -5.70 -29.87 -5.93
C VAL A 293 -4.53 -30.57 -5.25
N GLY A 294 -3.77 -29.81 -4.45
CA GLY A 294 -2.53 -30.25 -3.80
C GLY A 294 -1.25 -29.81 -4.51
N ASP A 295 -1.32 -29.29 -5.73
CA ASP A 295 -0.12 -28.78 -6.42
C ASP A 295 0.44 -27.58 -5.69
N THR A 296 1.77 -27.54 -5.55
CA THR A 296 2.45 -26.33 -5.08
C THR A 296 2.55 -25.33 -6.22
N VAL A 297 2.36 -24.04 -5.94
CA VAL A 297 2.31 -22.96 -6.91
C VAL A 297 3.34 -21.89 -6.55
N LYS A 298 4.15 -21.51 -7.53
CA LYS A 298 5.04 -20.35 -7.48
C LYS A 298 4.57 -19.32 -8.50
N ALA A 299 4.36 -18.09 -8.04
CA ALA A 299 4.09 -16.94 -8.91
C ALA A 299 5.35 -16.06 -8.96
N LYS A 300 5.93 -15.91 -10.14
CA LYS A 300 7.13 -15.09 -10.38
C LYS A 300 6.73 -13.80 -11.07
N LEU A 301 7.03 -12.66 -10.45
CA LEU A 301 6.88 -11.36 -11.09
C LEU A 301 7.89 -11.26 -12.25
N GLU A 302 7.38 -10.97 -13.44
CA GLU A 302 8.17 -10.71 -14.64
C GLU A 302 8.07 -9.22 -14.97
N VAL A 303 9.21 -8.55 -15.08
CA VAL A 303 9.28 -7.12 -15.41
C VAL A 303 10.18 -6.95 -16.62
N THR A 304 9.68 -6.29 -17.66
CA THR A 304 10.46 -6.02 -18.87
C THR A 304 10.44 -4.55 -19.25
N GLU A 305 11.57 -4.07 -19.77
CA GLU A 305 11.74 -2.76 -20.37
C GLU A 305 12.26 -2.96 -21.79
N ASN A 306 11.53 -2.49 -22.80
CA ASN A 306 11.87 -2.70 -24.21
C ASN A 306 12.16 -4.18 -24.56
N GLY A 307 11.42 -5.10 -23.93
CA GLY A 307 11.57 -6.55 -24.09
C GLY A 307 12.74 -7.18 -23.31
N GLN A 308 13.55 -6.39 -22.62
CA GLN A 308 14.64 -6.87 -21.77
C GLN A 308 14.18 -7.05 -20.32
N GLN A 309 14.62 -8.12 -19.67
CA GLN A 309 14.26 -8.41 -18.29
C GLN A 309 14.88 -7.41 -17.31
N VAL A 310 14.09 -6.97 -16.34
CA VAL A 310 14.48 -6.08 -15.24
C VAL A 310 14.40 -6.86 -13.94
N GLN A 311 15.50 -6.87 -13.18
CA GLN A 311 15.59 -7.53 -11.88
C GLN A 311 15.32 -6.54 -10.74
N GLY A 312 14.96 -7.04 -9.56
CA GLY A 312 14.83 -6.23 -8.34
C GLY A 312 13.49 -5.53 -8.17
N ALA A 313 12.51 -5.77 -9.05
CA ALA A 313 11.19 -5.13 -8.94
C ALA A 313 10.38 -5.62 -7.73
N GLU A 314 10.68 -6.81 -7.23
CA GLU A 314 10.19 -7.35 -5.96
C GLU A 314 10.65 -6.50 -4.75
N LEU A 315 11.66 -5.65 -4.93
CA LEU A 315 12.18 -4.74 -3.90
C LEU A 315 11.55 -3.35 -4.00
N TRP A 316 10.79 -3.06 -5.06
CA TRP A 316 10.23 -1.74 -5.24
C TRP A 316 9.09 -1.50 -4.25
N GLN A 317 9.16 -0.35 -3.59
CA GLN A 317 8.10 0.11 -2.71
C GLN A 317 6.83 0.39 -3.51
N SER A 318 6.96 1.00 -4.68
CA SER A 318 5.82 1.27 -5.55
C SER A 318 6.21 1.37 -7.01
N ALA A 319 5.27 1.02 -7.89
CA ALA A 319 5.25 1.50 -9.26
C ALA A 319 3.82 1.88 -9.68
N THR A 320 3.68 2.99 -10.41
CA THR A 320 2.40 3.44 -10.97
C THR A 320 2.60 3.83 -12.42
N GLY A 321 1.93 3.14 -13.34
CA GLY A 321 2.06 3.32 -14.78
C GLY A 321 0.93 4.13 -15.39
N VAL A 322 1.30 5.22 -16.07
CA VAL A 322 0.36 6.06 -16.81
C VAL A 322 1.00 6.50 -18.13
N GLY A 323 1.66 7.66 -18.15
CA GLY A 323 2.27 8.27 -19.32
C GLY A 323 1.37 9.29 -20.04
N PRO A 324 1.87 9.85 -21.16
CA PRO A 324 3.22 9.65 -21.71
C PRO A 324 4.32 10.28 -20.85
N LYS A 325 5.57 9.96 -21.18
CA LYS A 325 6.76 10.61 -20.62
C LYS A 325 6.77 12.09 -21.05
N LEU A 326 7.32 12.94 -20.19
CA LEU A 326 7.43 14.38 -20.40
C LEU A 326 8.87 14.83 -20.48
N VAL A 327 9.69 14.35 -19.54
CA VAL A 327 11.09 14.78 -19.35
C VAL A 327 11.93 13.56 -18.99
N THR A 328 13.13 13.48 -19.57
CA THR A 328 14.19 12.52 -19.24
C THR A 328 15.51 13.27 -19.09
N GLY A 329 16.21 13.09 -17.97
CA GLY A 329 17.50 13.74 -17.72
C GLY A 329 17.49 15.27 -17.91
N GLY A 330 16.40 15.94 -17.53
CA GLY A 330 16.24 17.39 -17.63
C GLY A 330 16.00 17.91 -19.06
N LYS A 331 15.56 17.04 -19.99
CA LYS A 331 15.22 17.41 -21.36
C LYS A 331 13.82 16.92 -21.71
N VAL A 332 13.10 17.68 -22.54
CA VAL A 332 11.80 17.24 -23.07
C VAL A 332 11.96 15.89 -23.78
N ASP A 333 11.12 14.93 -23.40
CA ASP A 333 11.07 13.58 -23.95
C ASP A 333 9.61 13.13 -24.09
N ILE A 334 8.92 13.73 -25.06
CA ILE A 334 7.54 13.39 -25.40
C ILE A 334 7.56 12.57 -26.69
N ASP A 335 7.19 11.30 -26.57
CA ASP A 335 6.95 10.41 -27.72
C ASP A 335 5.67 9.59 -27.49
N PRO A 336 4.52 10.08 -27.98
CA PRO A 336 3.25 9.39 -27.77
C PRO A 336 3.22 8.01 -28.44
N ALA A 337 3.90 7.82 -29.58
CA ALA A 337 3.92 6.53 -30.27
C ALA A 337 4.71 5.49 -29.45
N ARG A 338 5.90 5.87 -28.98
CA ARG A 338 6.68 5.03 -28.03
C ARG A 338 5.86 4.72 -26.78
N ASP A 339 5.12 5.68 -26.26
CA ASP A 339 4.44 5.56 -24.97
C ASP A 339 3.02 4.96 -25.06
N GLY A 340 2.55 4.59 -26.26
CA GLY A 340 1.26 3.91 -26.46
C GLY A 340 0.04 4.82 -26.54
N PHE A 341 0.23 6.09 -26.91
CA PHE A 341 -0.83 7.11 -26.98
C PHE A 341 -1.08 7.60 -28.41
N SER A 342 -2.33 7.44 -28.87
CA SER A 342 -2.80 7.94 -30.16
C SER A 342 -3.98 8.92 -30.07
N ASP A 343 -4.69 8.97 -28.94
CA ASP A 343 -5.86 9.85 -28.77
C ASP A 343 -5.46 11.34 -28.82
N PRO A 344 -6.01 12.14 -29.76
CA PRO A 344 -5.77 13.59 -29.81
C PRO A 344 -6.09 14.35 -28.52
N LYS A 345 -7.05 13.87 -27.70
CA LYS A 345 -7.37 14.47 -26.40
C LYS A 345 -6.20 14.39 -25.42
N ILE A 346 -5.35 13.38 -25.56
CA ILE A 346 -4.14 13.22 -24.77
C ILE A 346 -2.96 13.91 -25.46
N THR A 347 -2.80 13.69 -26.77
CA THR A 347 -1.58 14.07 -27.49
C THR A 347 -1.55 15.53 -27.96
N LYS A 348 -2.71 16.17 -28.18
CA LYS A 348 -2.80 17.51 -28.80
C LYS A 348 -3.60 18.52 -27.97
N SER A 349 -4.66 18.11 -27.31
CA SER A 349 -5.58 19.04 -26.65
C SER A 349 -5.01 19.62 -25.35
N ALA A 350 -5.34 20.89 -25.08
CA ALA A 350 -5.20 21.47 -23.76
C ALA A 350 -6.28 20.93 -22.81
N ALA A 351 -5.92 20.59 -21.58
CA ALA A 351 -6.87 20.09 -20.57
C ALA A 351 -6.37 20.38 -19.15
N MET A 352 -7.18 20.03 -18.15
CA MET A 352 -6.65 19.79 -16.80
C MET A 352 -5.70 18.58 -16.86
N ARG A 353 -4.50 18.73 -16.30
CA ARG A 353 -3.45 17.72 -16.30
C ARG A 353 -2.96 17.48 -14.88
N SER A 354 -2.58 16.24 -14.64
CA SER A 354 -1.78 15.83 -13.48
C SER A 354 -0.45 15.30 -13.97
N PHE A 355 0.61 15.48 -13.18
CA PHE A 355 1.95 14.97 -13.50
C PHE A 355 2.66 14.52 -12.23
N VAL A 356 3.65 13.65 -12.42
CA VAL A 356 4.60 13.21 -11.40
C VAL A 356 6.01 13.20 -11.96
N GLY A 357 7.01 13.32 -11.10
CA GLY A 357 8.41 13.32 -11.50
C GLY A 357 9.41 13.40 -10.36
N ALA A 358 10.69 13.35 -10.69
CA ALA A 358 11.80 13.58 -9.79
C ALA A 358 12.39 14.98 -10.04
N ASP A 359 12.73 15.71 -8.98
CA ASP A 359 13.53 16.93 -9.10
C ASP A 359 15.04 16.64 -9.01
N GLY A 360 15.87 17.65 -9.23
CA GLY A 360 17.34 17.51 -9.15
C GLY A 360 17.91 17.13 -7.77
N GLN A 361 17.07 17.04 -6.73
CA GLN A 361 17.43 16.52 -5.41
C GLN A 361 16.92 15.09 -5.19
N GLY A 362 16.32 14.45 -6.20
CA GLY A 362 15.75 13.11 -6.10
C GLY A 362 14.40 13.06 -5.37
N ARG A 363 13.76 14.19 -5.09
CA ARG A 363 12.46 14.24 -4.41
C ARG A 363 11.35 13.94 -5.41
N LEU A 364 10.30 13.27 -4.94
CA LEU A 364 9.08 13.10 -5.72
C LEU A 364 8.34 14.44 -5.80
N VAL A 365 7.95 14.84 -7.00
CA VAL A 365 7.11 16.01 -7.27
C VAL A 365 5.83 15.54 -7.94
N MET A 366 4.70 15.97 -7.40
CA MET A 366 3.37 15.72 -7.96
C MET A 366 2.70 17.06 -8.21
N GLY A 367 1.90 17.21 -9.27
CA GLY A 367 1.24 18.47 -9.52
C GLY A 367 0.05 18.40 -10.44
N THR A 368 -0.70 19.51 -10.47
CA THR A 368 -1.84 19.71 -11.34
C THR A 368 -1.80 21.09 -11.98
N VAL A 369 -2.28 21.18 -13.21
CA VAL A 369 -2.36 22.42 -13.98
C VAL A 369 -3.55 22.39 -14.92
N ASN A 370 -4.23 23.52 -15.08
CA ASN A 370 -5.36 23.65 -16.00
C ASN A 370 -4.93 24.25 -17.35
N GLY A 371 -5.56 23.81 -18.44
CA GLY A 371 -5.38 24.38 -19.77
C GLY A 371 -4.05 24.07 -20.47
N ALA A 372 -3.31 23.04 -20.01
CA ALA A 372 -2.02 22.68 -20.57
C ALA A 372 -2.13 21.58 -21.63
N THR A 373 -1.43 21.75 -22.75
CA THR A 373 -1.10 20.66 -23.68
C THR A 373 0.03 19.79 -23.11
N MET A 374 0.34 18.66 -23.75
CA MET A 374 1.46 17.81 -23.33
C MET A 374 2.81 18.55 -23.44
N SER A 375 2.99 19.35 -24.50
CA SER A 375 4.18 20.19 -24.68
C SER A 375 4.29 21.25 -23.59
N ASP A 376 3.19 21.94 -23.28
CA ASP A 376 3.15 22.90 -22.16
C ASP A 376 3.53 22.21 -20.84
N LEU A 377 3.02 21.00 -20.60
CA LEU A 377 3.26 20.23 -19.37
C LEU A 377 4.73 19.81 -19.22
N ALA A 378 5.40 19.40 -20.30
CA ALA A 378 6.83 19.11 -20.26
C ALA A 378 7.68 20.36 -20.02
N GLN A 379 7.32 21.49 -20.64
CA GLN A 379 7.99 22.78 -20.40
C GLN A 379 7.77 23.27 -18.95
N ILE A 380 6.56 23.07 -18.41
CA ILE A 380 6.27 23.28 -16.99
C ILE A 380 7.19 22.41 -16.14
N ALA A 381 7.29 21.10 -16.40
CA ALA A 381 8.14 20.19 -15.65
C ALA A 381 9.62 20.65 -15.65
N LEU A 382 10.15 21.07 -16.80
CA LEU A 382 11.50 21.64 -16.90
C LEU A 382 11.66 22.93 -16.09
N ALA A 383 10.74 23.89 -16.26
CA ALA A 383 10.75 25.13 -15.48
C ALA A 383 10.57 24.88 -13.97
N MET A 384 10.01 23.73 -13.61
CA MET A 384 9.90 23.29 -12.23
C MET A 384 11.18 22.70 -11.63
N GLY A 385 12.17 22.39 -12.48
CA GLY A 385 13.43 21.74 -12.11
C GLY A 385 13.34 20.21 -12.08
N LEU A 386 12.38 19.62 -12.78
CA LEU A 386 12.25 18.16 -12.86
C LEU A 386 13.28 17.57 -13.82
N THR A 387 14.00 16.54 -13.37
CA THR A 387 14.93 15.77 -14.20
C THR A 387 14.20 14.68 -14.95
N ASP A 388 13.19 14.07 -14.34
CA ASP A 388 12.33 13.07 -14.95
C ASP A 388 10.89 13.39 -14.63
N ALA A 389 10.00 13.29 -15.61
CA ALA A 389 8.58 13.55 -15.40
C ALA A 389 7.71 12.76 -16.38
N MET A 390 6.50 12.44 -15.96
CA MET A 390 5.45 11.85 -16.81
C MET A 390 4.08 12.44 -16.48
N ASN A 391 3.19 12.37 -17.46
CA ASN A 391 1.79 12.69 -17.30
C ASN A 391 1.05 11.58 -16.53
N MET A 392 0.00 11.97 -15.80
CA MET A 392 -0.95 11.09 -15.10
C MET A 392 -2.35 11.18 -15.75
N ASP A 393 -3.36 10.44 -15.24
CA ASP A 393 -4.74 10.64 -15.70
C ASP A 393 -5.16 12.09 -15.44
N GLY A 394 -5.87 12.69 -16.39
CA GLY A 394 -6.15 14.12 -16.42
C GLY A 394 -7.65 14.43 -16.38
N GLY A 395 -8.03 15.60 -16.86
CA GLY A 395 -9.41 16.04 -16.92
C GLY A 395 -10.08 15.98 -15.55
N ALA A 396 -11.28 15.40 -15.51
CA ALA A 396 -12.07 15.24 -14.27
C ALA A 396 -11.38 14.35 -13.22
N SER A 397 -10.39 13.52 -13.57
CA SER A 397 -9.63 12.75 -12.58
C SER A 397 -8.63 13.58 -11.80
N SER A 398 -8.22 14.74 -12.33
CA SER A 398 -7.08 15.48 -11.77
C SER A 398 -7.37 15.87 -10.33
N GLY A 399 -6.55 15.34 -9.42
CA GLY A 399 -6.70 15.51 -7.98
C GLY A 399 -5.35 15.73 -7.34
N LEU A 400 -5.27 16.66 -6.39
CA LEU A 400 -4.05 16.92 -5.65
C LEU A 400 -4.39 17.32 -4.21
N TYR A 401 -3.73 16.69 -3.24
CA TYR A 401 -3.91 16.93 -1.83
C TYR A 401 -2.55 17.01 -1.13
N ALA A 402 -2.43 17.90 -0.16
CA ALA A 402 -1.29 17.93 0.76
C ALA A 402 -1.67 18.57 2.10
N ASN A 403 -1.13 18.03 3.20
CA ASN A 403 -1.14 18.60 4.55
C ASN A 403 -2.51 19.15 4.97
N GLY A 404 -3.55 18.32 4.89
CA GLY A 404 -4.92 18.72 5.29
C GLY A 404 -5.73 19.44 4.21
N SER A 405 -5.11 19.84 3.10
CA SER A 405 -5.75 20.70 2.09
C SER A 405 -5.93 19.99 0.75
N MET A 406 -7.16 20.03 0.23
CA MET A 406 -7.46 19.64 -1.16
C MET A 406 -7.04 20.78 -2.09
N LEU A 407 -5.88 20.64 -2.73
CA LEU A 407 -5.33 21.64 -3.64
C LEU A 407 -6.09 21.63 -4.97
N THR A 408 -6.42 20.45 -5.49
CA THR A 408 -7.23 20.26 -6.70
C THR A 408 -8.25 19.16 -6.44
N THR A 409 -9.53 19.50 -6.55
CA THR A 409 -10.64 18.56 -6.35
C THR A 409 -10.98 17.84 -7.66
N PRO A 410 -10.94 16.50 -7.71
CA PRO A 410 -11.43 15.74 -8.86
C PRO A 410 -12.90 16.03 -9.15
N GLY A 411 -13.25 16.09 -10.43
CA GLY A 411 -14.63 16.18 -10.91
C GLY A 411 -15.37 14.83 -10.94
N ARG A 412 -14.70 13.72 -10.60
CA ARG A 412 -15.28 12.38 -10.52
C ARG A 412 -14.66 11.53 -9.40
N ALA A 413 -15.32 10.43 -9.06
CA ALA A 413 -14.70 9.37 -8.28
C ALA A 413 -13.57 8.69 -9.09
N LEU A 414 -12.60 8.11 -8.39
CA LEU A 414 -11.38 7.53 -8.97
C LEU A 414 -11.33 6.04 -8.66
N SER A 415 -10.80 5.23 -9.58
CA SER A 415 -10.54 3.81 -9.27
C SER A 415 -9.26 3.60 -8.44
N ASN A 416 -8.33 4.55 -8.52
CA ASN A 416 -7.06 4.49 -7.81
C ASN A 416 -6.40 5.88 -7.66
N ALA A 417 -5.44 5.96 -6.75
CA ALA A 417 -4.64 7.14 -6.47
C ALA A 417 -3.20 6.76 -6.08
N LEU A 418 -2.24 7.66 -6.28
CA LEU A 418 -0.92 7.57 -5.67
C LEU A 418 -0.94 8.39 -4.39
N VAL A 419 -0.66 7.75 -3.25
CA VAL A 419 -0.71 8.40 -1.94
C VAL A 419 0.63 8.33 -1.24
N VAL A 420 0.88 9.34 -0.42
CA VAL A 420 1.97 9.39 0.55
C VAL A 420 1.35 9.27 1.92
N LYS A 421 1.44 8.08 2.51
CA LYS A 421 1.00 7.83 3.89
C LYS A 421 2.07 8.32 4.86
N ARG A 422 1.64 8.73 6.05
CA ARG A 422 2.54 9.00 7.17
C ARG A 422 2.28 7.98 8.27
N HIS A 423 3.33 7.26 8.65
CA HIS A 423 3.31 6.32 9.76
C HIS A 423 3.59 7.03 11.08
N ALA A 424 3.13 6.46 12.19
CA ALA A 424 3.40 7.01 13.52
C ALA A 424 4.86 6.78 13.97
N THR A 425 5.49 5.74 13.41
CA THR A 425 6.88 5.36 13.68
C THR A 425 7.65 5.25 12.36
N PRO A 426 8.98 5.50 12.38
CA PRO A 426 9.83 5.24 11.23
C PRO A 426 9.69 3.80 10.78
N GLN A 427 9.52 3.61 9.47
CA GLN A 427 9.52 2.31 8.82
C GLN A 427 10.96 1.90 8.53
N VAL A 428 11.26 0.62 8.72
CA VAL A 428 12.59 0.06 8.56
C VAL A 428 12.60 -0.92 7.40
N GLN A 429 13.45 -0.72 6.42
CA GLN A 429 13.70 -1.73 5.39
C GLN A 429 14.54 -2.85 5.98
N VAL A 430 14.24 -4.09 5.60
CA VAL A 430 14.99 -5.26 6.07
C VAL A 430 15.66 -5.92 4.88
N ALA A 431 16.98 -6.07 4.93
CA ALA A 431 17.71 -6.92 4.01
C ALA A 431 18.37 -8.07 4.75
N VAL A 432 18.53 -9.21 4.08
CA VAL A 432 19.28 -10.36 4.56
C VAL A 432 20.32 -10.73 3.52
N ASN A 433 21.59 -10.78 3.91
CA ASN A 433 22.74 -11.00 3.02
C ASN A 433 22.74 -10.05 1.81
N GLY A 434 22.39 -8.77 2.04
CA GLY A 434 22.28 -7.75 1.00
C GLY A 434 21.04 -7.85 0.11
N GLN A 435 20.21 -8.88 0.29
CA GLN A 435 18.93 -9.04 -0.43
C GLN A 435 17.80 -8.48 0.42
N LEU A 436 17.12 -7.47 -0.09
CA LEU A 436 15.95 -6.91 0.57
C LEU A 436 14.83 -7.94 0.66
N SER A 437 14.14 -7.94 1.79
CA SER A 437 12.99 -8.80 2.01
C SER A 437 11.74 -8.12 1.46
N ALA A 438 11.37 -8.48 0.24
CA ALA A 438 10.18 -8.00 -0.46
C ALA A 438 8.93 -8.08 0.45
N GLY A 439 8.16 -6.99 0.54
CA GLY A 439 6.93 -6.94 1.34
C GLY A 439 7.10 -6.81 2.86
N PHE A 440 8.33 -6.89 3.40
CA PHE A 440 8.56 -6.91 4.84
C PHE A 440 9.22 -5.61 5.33
N LYS A 441 8.43 -4.76 5.97
CA LYS A 441 8.89 -3.53 6.63
C LYS A 441 8.92 -3.76 8.14
N GLY A 442 10.06 -3.52 8.75
CA GLY A 442 10.15 -3.32 10.19
C GLY A 442 9.67 -1.93 10.60
N PHE A 443 9.71 -1.65 11.89
CA PHE A 443 9.43 -0.33 12.45
C PHE A 443 10.28 -0.10 13.70
N ILE A 444 10.34 1.14 14.17
CA ILE A 444 10.96 1.46 15.46
C ILE A 444 9.90 1.41 16.58
N GLY A 445 10.01 0.43 17.47
CA GLY A 445 9.21 0.29 18.69
C GLY A 445 9.99 0.82 19.89
N GLY A 446 9.64 2.00 20.39
CA GLY A 446 10.45 2.69 21.40
C GLY A 446 11.81 3.09 20.79
N GLU A 447 12.89 2.47 21.26
CA GLU A 447 14.24 2.60 20.68
C GLU A 447 14.69 1.32 19.96
N THR A 448 13.81 0.34 19.79
CA THR A 448 14.13 -0.99 19.26
C THR A 448 13.65 -1.15 17.83
N THR A 449 14.54 -1.59 16.94
CA THR A 449 14.15 -2.05 15.60
C THR A 449 13.38 -3.36 15.71
N MET A 450 12.09 -3.28 15.37
CA MET A 450 11.18 -4.42 15.30
C MET A 450 11.08 -4.87 13.85
N VAL A 451 11.37 -6.14 13.56
CA VAL A 451 11.27 -6.70 12.20
C VAL A 451 10.35 -7.90 12.17
N PRO A 452 9.64 -8.14 11.06
CA PRO A 452 8.89 -9.38 10.88
C PRO A 452 9.86 -10.57 10.91
N MET A 453 9.45 -11.63 11.60
CA MET A 453 10.30 -12.79 11.86
C MET A 453 10.45 -13.71 10.63
N ARG A 454 9.48 -13.72 9.72
CA ARG A 454 9.44 -14.62 8.56
C ARG A 454 10.64 -14.46 7.61
N PRO A 455 11.06 -13.24 7.22
CA PRO A 455 12.30 -13.02 6.47
C PRO A 455 13.53 -13.70 7.07
N LEU A 456 13.71 -13.54 8.39
CA LEU A 456 14.81 -14.12 9.14
C LEU A 456 14.75 -15.65 9.07
N LEU A 457 13.60 -16.24 9.40
CA LEU A 457 13.42 -17.71 9.37
C LEU A 457 13.73 -18.30 8.00
N ASN A 458 13.22 -17.68 6.94
CA ASN A 458 13.42 -18.12 5.56
C ASN A 458 14.90 -18.05 5.16
N ALA A 459 15.55 -16.91 5.40
CA ALA A 459 16.93 -16.69 4.98
C ALA A 459 17.92 -17.61 5.72
N MET A 460 17.60 -17.99 6.96
CA MET A 460 18.43 -18.89 7.77
C MET A 460 18.14 -20.37 7.58
N ASN A 461 17.09 -20.73 6.85
CA ASN A 461 16.55 -22.09 6.81
C ASN A 461 16.39 -22.67 8.24
N ALA A 462 15.80 -21.88 9.14
CA ALA A 462 15.62 -22.26 10.53
C ALA A 462 14.37 -23.13 10.71
N GLU A 463 14.45 -24.15 11.56
CA GLU A 463 13.26 -24.89 11.98
C GLU A 463 12.46 -24.05 12.95
N TYR A 464 11.14 -23.97 12.76
CA TYR A 464 10.29 -23.22 13.68
C TYR A 464 8.93 -23.88 13.87
N LYS A 465 8.34 -23.61 15.03
CA LYS A 465 7.00 -24.04 15.40
C LYS A 465 6.27 -22.88 16.08
N TRP A 466 5.11 -22.52 15.52
CA TRP A 466 4.17 -21.62 16.18
C TRP A 466 3.24 -22.43 17.09
N ASP A 467 3.09 -21.97 18.32
CA ASP A 467 2.06 -22.43 19.26
C ASP A 467 0.99 -21.35 19.38
N ASN A 468 -0.20 -21.64 18.85
CA ASN A 468 -1.30 -20.69 18.86
C ASN A 468 -1.94 -20.50 20.24
N ALA A 469 -1.89 -21.51 21.11
CA ALA A 469 -2.46 -21.43 22.46
C ALA A 469 -1.55 -20.61 23.38
N ALA A 470 -0.23 -20.78 23.25
CA ALA A 470 0.76 -20.03 24.01
C ALA A 470 1.13 -18.67 23.39
N HIS A 471 0.64 -18.37 22.18
CA HIS A 471 1.05 -17.22 21.37
C HIS A 471 2.58 -17.09 21.31
N SER A 472 3.25 -18.21 21.03
CA SER A 472 4.71 -18.29 21.08
C SER A 472 5.30 -18.95 19.84
N LEU A 473 6.43 -18.42 19.39
CA LEU A 473 7.28 -19.03 18.37
C LEU A 473 8.45 -19.73 19.06
N THR A 474 8.64 -21.01 18.78
CA THR A 474 9.90 -21.71 19.06
C THR A 474 10.68 -21.84 17.76
N LEU A 475 11.94 -21.38 17.74
CA LEU A 475 12.85 -21.57 16.61
C LEU A 475 14.09 -22.35 17.06
N LYS A 476 14.64 -23.14 16.15
CA LYS A 476 15.92 -23.85 16.32
C LYS A 476 16.85 -23.55 15.16
N LYS A 477 18.09 -23.16 15.49
CA LYS A 477 19.19 -22.99 14.52
C LYS A 477 20.49 -23.45 15.15
N GLY A 478 21.05 -24.55 14.64
CA GLY A 478 22.24 -25.17 15.23
C GLY A 478 21.98 -25.53 16.70
N ASN A 479 22.80 -25.00 17.61
CA ASN A 479 22.70 -25.22 19.05
C ASN A 479 21.85 -24.16 19.79
N VAL A 480 21.14 -23.31 19.05
CA VAL A 480 20.31 -22.24 19.62
C VAL A 480 18.85 -22.62 19.47
N GLU A 481 18.17 -22.81 20.59
CA GLU A 481 16.72 -22.85 20.70
C GLU A 481 16.24 -21.55 21.34
N MET A 482 15.32 -20.85 20.67
CA MET A 482 14.76 -19.61 21.18
C MET A 482 13.23 -19.68 21.19
N VAL A 483 12.64 -19.34 22.33
CA VAL A 483 11.19 -19.25 22.54
C VAL A 483 10.80 -17.80 22.77
N MET A 484 10.00 -17.27 21.85
CA MET A 484 9.49 -15.90 21.87
C MET A 484 7.99 -15.92 22.10
N THR A 485 7.53 -15.34 23.20
CA THR A 485 6.10 -15.21 23.51
C THR A 485 5.65 -13.78 23.24
N VAL A 486 4.53 -13.62 22.52
CA VAL A 486 3.95 -12.30 22.23
C VAL A 486 3.67 -11.56 23.54
N GLY A 487 4.10 -10.30 23.62
CA GLY A 487 3.91 -9.45 24.80
C GLY A 487 4.89 -9.71 25.97
N SER A 488 5.72 -10.76 25.91
CA SER A 488 6.74 -11.02 26.92
C SER A 488 8.00 -10.18 26.67
N TYR A 489 8.46 -9.47 27.71
CA TYR A 489 9.78 -8.82 27.71
C TYR A 489 10.93 -9.80 28.00
N TYR A 490 10.63 -11.09 28.14
CA TYR A 490 11.63 -12.14 28.30
C TYR A 490 11.55 -13.11 27.12
N ILE A 491 12.69 -13.30 26.45
CA ILE A 491 12.88 -14.31 25.40
C ILE A 491 13.77 -15.41 25.98
N ARG A 492 13.32 -16.66 25.91
CA ARG A 492 14.07 -17.80 26.43
C ARG A 492 15.04 -18.30 25.37
N VAL A 493 16.32 -18.38 25.69
CA VAL A 493 17.38 -18.94 24.82
C VAL A 493 18.04 -20.10 25.56
N ASN A 494 18.00 -21.30 24.97
CA ASN A 494 18.58 -22.52 25.56
C ASN A 494 18.18 -22.73 27.04
N GLY A 495 16.89 -22.52 27.34
CA GLY A 495 16.33 -22.66 28.69
C GLY A 495 16.51 -21.45 29.62
N THR A 496 17.27 -20.43 29.22
CA THR A 496 17.55 -19.23 30.05
C THR A 496 16.74 -18.03 29.57
N ASP A 497 16.08 -17.32 30.49
CA ASP A 497 15.30 -16.12 30.17
C ASP A 497 16.20 -14.88 30.03
N HIS A 498 16.03 -14.16 28.92
CA HIS A 498 16.75 -12.91 28.65
C HIS A 498 15.76 -11.76 28.47
N TRP A 499 16.00 -10.67 29.19
CA TRP A 499 15.20 -9.45 29.02
C TRP A 499 15.50 -8.77 27.68
N VAL A 500 14.45 -8.24 27.04
CA VAL A 500 14.54 -7.44 25.81
C VAL A 500 13.86 -6.07 26.00
N PRO A 501 14.35 -5.02 25.34
CA PRO A 501 13.79 -3.66 25.47
C PRO A 501 12.42 -3.47 24.82
N ALA A 502 12.03 -4.37 23.92
CA ALA A 502 10.69 -4.43 23.33
C ALA A 502 10.23 -5.89 23.30
N ALA A 503 9.00 -6.16 23.70
CA ALA A 503 8.42 -7.49 23.59
C ALA A 503 8.11 -7.85 22.13
N PRO A 504 8.17 -9.13 21.73
CA PRO A 504 7.61 -9.58 20.46
C PRO A 504 6.13 -9.19 20.32
N GLN A 505 5.71 -8.77 19.12
CA GLN A 505 4.36 -8.26 18.86
C GLN A 505 3.74 -8.96 17.67
N LEU A 506 2.43 -9.18 17.70
CA LEU A 506 1.68 -9.65 16.53
C LEU A 506 1.01 -8.44 15.88
N LEU A 507 1.42 -8.09 14.66
CA LEU A 507 0.85 -7.01 13.86
C LEU A 507 0.53 -7.54 12.46
N ASP A 508 -0.69 -7.33 11.98
CA ASP A 508 -1.17 -7.79 10.68
C ASP A 508 -0.87 -9.29 10.40
N ASN A 509 -1.05 -10.14 11.42
CA ASN A 509 -0.72 -11.58 11.43
C ASN A 509 0.77 -11.94 11.28
N TYR A 510 1.67 -10.97 11.37
CA TYR A 510 3.11 -11.19 11.41
C TYR A 510 3.65 -11.01 12.83
N LEU A 511 4.51 -11.94 13.25
CA LEU A 511 5.30 -11.78 14.47
C LEU A 511 6.46 -10.81 14.20
N TYR A 512 6.47 -9.70 14.90
CA TYR A 512 7.55 -8.73 14.94
C TYR A 512 8.42 -8.96 16.18
N VAL A 513 9.73 -8.93 15.99
CA VAL A 513 10.70 -9.27 17.04
C VAL A 513 11.79 -8.20 17.15
N PRO A 514 12.41 -8.02 18.33
CA PRO A 514 13.60 -7.19 18.48
C PRO A 514 14.73 -7.73 17.61
N LEU A 515 15.06 -6.99 16.54
CA LEU A 515 15.98 -7.45 15.51
C LEU A 515 17.34 -7.83 16.09
N ARG A 516 17.98 -6.88 16.79
CA ARG A 516 19.37 -7.06 17.26
C ARG A 516 19.50 -8.26 18.18
N PHE A 517 18.65 -8.36 19.19
CA PHE A 517 18.65 -9.49 20.11
C PHE A 517 18.46 -10.82 19.36
N THR A 518 17.49 -10.86 18.44
CA THR A 518 17.18 -12.09 17.69
C THR A 518 18.35 -12.49 16.79
N ALA A 519 18.85 -11.57 15.97
CA ALA A 519 19.91 -11.80 14.99
C ALA A 519 21.25 -12.16 15.65
N GLU A 520 21.66 -11.47 16.71
CA GLU A 520 22.94 -11.75 17.38
C GLU A 520 22.94 -13.12 18.06
N LYS A 521 21.81 -13.53 18.67
CA LYS A 521 21.70 -14.83 19.35
C LYS A 521 21.80 -16.02 18.42
N ILE A 522 21.55 -15.83 17.12
CA ILE A 522 21.67 -16.84 16.08
C ILE A 522 22.93 -16.66 15.22
N GLY A 523 23.86 -15.81 15.67
CA GLY A 523 25.18 -15.62 15.06
C GLY A 523 25.22 -14.65 13.87
N ALA A 524 24.13 -13.91 13.62
CA ALA A 524 24.07 -12.92 12.54
C ALA A 524 24.56 -11.54 13.01
N GLU A 525 25.15 -10.79 12.08
CA GLU A 525 25.50 -9.38 12.26
C GLU A 525 24.36 -8.49 11.75
N VAL A 526 24.10 -7.35 12.40
CA VAL A 526 23.14 -6.35 11.93
C VAL A 526 23.86 -5.06 11.60
N LYS A 527 23.87 -4.68 10.33
CA LYS A 527 24.38 -3.40 9.84
C LYS A 527 23.22 -2.42 9.65
N TRP A 528 23.45 -1.16 10.00
CA TRP A 528 22.43 -0.12 9.92
C TRP A 528 22.81 0.93 8.88
N ASN A 529 21.92 1.15 7.91
CA ASN A 529 22.00 2.24 6.95
C ASN A 529 21.03 3.34 7.36
N GLN A 530 21.58 4.45 7.88
CA GLN A 530 20.82 5.56 8.42
C GLN A 530 20.01 6.33 7.36
N SER A 531 20.53 6.48 6.13
CA SER A 531 19.87 7.26 5.09
C SER A 531 18.69 6.53 4.45
N LEU A 532 18.76 5.20 4.38
CA LEU A 532 17.67 4.37 3.85
C LEU A 532 16.74 3.85 4.94
N TYR A 533 17.09 4.09 6.21
CA TYR A 533 16.44 3.47 7.36
C TYR A 533 16.36 1.95 7.19
N ARG A 534 17.50 1.34 6.83
CA ARG A 534 17.59 -0.08 6.49
C ARG A 534 18.45 -0.83 7.48
N ALA A 535 17.97 -1.99 7.90
CA ALA A 535 18.76 -2.96 8.64
C ALA A 535 19.16 -4.11 7.71
N ASP A 536 20.47 -4.27 7.50
CA ASP A 536 21.07 -5.34 6.71
C ASP A 536 21.58 -6.43 7.65
N ILE A 537 20.94 -7.60 7.59
CA ILE A 537 21.22 -8.75 8.43
C ILE A 537 22.17 -9.65 7.67
N VAL A 538 23.39 -9.82 8.17
CA VAL A 538 24.41 -10.68 7.56
C VAL A 538 24.46 -11.98 8.35
N LEU A 539 24.03 -13.06 7.71
CA LEU A 539 24.07 -14.40 8.28
C LEU A 539 25.50 -14.97 8.20
N PRO A 540 25.91 -15.81 9.16
CA PRO A 540 27.24 -16.41 9.20
C PRO A 540 27.51 -17.44 8.10
#